data_AF-A0A8C9F943-F1
#
_entry.id   AF-A0A8C9F943-F1
#
_cell.length_a   1.000
_cell.length_b   1.000
_cell.length_c   1.000
_cell.angle_alpha   90.00
_cell.angle_beta   90.00
_cell.angle_gamma   90.00
#
_symmetry.space_group_name_H-M   'P 1'
#
loop_
_entity.id
_entity.type
_entity.pdbx_description
1 polymer ?
#
loop_
_entity_poly.entity_id
_entity_poly.type
_entity_poly.pdbx_seq_one_letter_code
_entity_poly.pdbx_strand_id
1 'polypeptide(L)'
;TSLGSVISEHVGEGSIIQVRNRRVGYSLLRRGQLNSCNHCIIVLHLLLVEGPEYEELVRLHDSVYDQAVAWFTSLKDNMKVQILNHFGSMPGKEPEPQSNPSGPAWYWWLLAVLPLENRAQLAILAMTSLKDRLIAIRRVLIFVTRKRPR
;
A
#
# COMPACT_ATOMS: atom_id res chain seq x y z
N THR A 1 -7.91 47.35 -6.12
CA THR A 1 -7.38 45.98 -5.91
C THR A 1 -7.15 45.84 -4.41
N SER A 2 -8.22 45.60 -3.65
CA SER A 2 -8.16 45.68 -2.19
C SER A 2 -7.70 44.36 -1.58
N LEU A 3 -6.69 44.50 -0.73
CA LEU A 3 -6.31 43.60 0.35
C LEU A 3 -7.54 43.00 1.02
N GLY A 4 -7.67 41.67 0.97
CA GLY A 4 -8.64 40.93 1.78
C GLY A 4 -8.00 40.54 3.10
N SER A 5 -8.28 41.30 4.16
CA SER A 5 -7.99 40.96 5.55
C SER A 5 -8.47 39.55 5.89
N VAL A 6 -7.59 38.72 6.44
CA VAL A 6 -7.98 37.51 7.16
C VAL A 6 -8.36 37.93 8.58
N ILE A 7 -9.65 38.00 8.83
CA ILE A 7 -10.20 38.16 10.18
C ILE A 7 -10.02 36.81 10.86
N SER A 8 -9.07 36.73 11.78
CA SER A 8 -9.00 35.64 12.75
C SER A 8 -9.97 35.98 13.87
N GLU A 9 -11.11 35.30 13.90
CA GLU A 9 -11.99 35.28 15.06
C GLU A 9 -11.91 33.89 15.71
N HIS A 10 -11.66 33.91 17.01
CA HIS A 10 -11.39 32.73 17.81
C HIS A 10 -12.65 32.33 18.59
N VAL A 11 -12.83 31.01 18.69
CA VAL A 11 -13.61 30.26 19.67
C VAL A 11 -15.14 30.29 19.54
N GLY A 12 -15.65 29.21 18.96
CA GLY A 12 -17.00 28.71 19.15
C GLY A 12 -17.09 27.37 18.43
N GLU A 13 -17.55 26.35 19.14
CA GLU A 13 -17.64 24.94 18.73
C GLU A 13 -17.94 24.71 17.23
N GLY A 14 -17.20 23.76 16.63
CA GLY A 14 -17.58 23.12 15.37
C GLY A 14 -17.33 23.94 14.10
N SER A 15 -16.07 24.17 13.74
CA SER A 15 -15.74 24.65 12.39
C SER A 15 -15.73 23.49 11.38
N ILE A 16 -16.74 23.45 10.50
CA ILE A 16 -16.75 22.61 9.31
C ILE A 16 -15.90 23.31 8.24
N ILE A 17 -14.71 22.80 7.96
CA ILE A 17 -13.92 23.26 6.82
C ILE A 17 -14.42 22.53 5.57
N GLN A 18 -15.19 23.23 4.73
CA GLN A 18 -15.56 22.77 3.38
C GLN A 18 -14.33 22.81 2.47
N VAL A 19 -13.62 21.70 2.35
CA VAL A 19 -12.74 21.43 1.21
C VAL A 19 -13.51 20.55 0.24
N ARG A 20 -13.72 21.07 -0.98
CA ARG A 20 -14.25 20.41 -2.19
C ARG A 20 -14.55 18.90 -2.05
N ASN A 21 -15.84 18.62 -1.89
CA ASN A 21 -16.55 17.42 -2.33
C ASN A 21 -16.08 16.04 -1.80
N ARG A 22 -16.11 15.87 -0.47
CA ARG A 22 -16.61 14.63 0.17
C ARG A 22 -16.87 14.87 1.66
N ARG A 23 -18.11 14.66 2.11
CA ARG A 23 -18.50 14.81 3.52
C ARG A 23 -18.10 13.51 4.25
N VAL A 24 -17.07 13.57 5.09
CA VAL A 24 -16.73 12.48 6.02
C VAL A 24 -16.78 13.06 7.42
N GLY A 25 -17.67 12.52 8.27
CA GLY A 25 -17.82 12.98 9.66
C GLY A 25 -16.67 12.48 10.53
N TYR A 26 -16.28 13.28 11.53
CA TYR A 26 -15.29 12.90 12.54
C TYR A 26 -15.90 13.03 13.94
N SER A 27 -15.65 12.03 14.80
CA SER A 27 -15.86 12.13 16.25
C SER A 27 -14.47 12.12 16.92
N LEU A 28 -14.17 13.18 17.67
CA LEU A 28 -12.88 13.38 18.33
C LEU A 28 -12.86 12.68 19.70
N LEU A 29 -11.95 11.72 19.90
CA LEU A 29 -11.54 11.27 21.23
C LEU A 29 -10.19 11.93 21.58
N ARG A 30 -10.17 12.73 22.66
CA ARG A 30 -8.96 13.42 23.14
C ARG A 30 -7.95 12.43 23.73
N ARG A 31 -6.66 12.64 23.47
CA ARG A 31 -5.56 12.12 24.29
C ARG A 31 -4.58 13.24 24.65
N GLY A 32 -4.00 13.09 25.85
CA GLY A 32 -2.93 13.92 26.38
C GLY A 32 -1.66 13.95 25.54
N GLN A 33 -0.89 14.99 25.83
CA GLN A 33 0.24 15.55 25.10
C GLN A 33 1.47 14.65 25.08
N LEU A 34 2.09 14.48 23.89
CA LEU A 34 3.54 14.30 23.70
C LEU A 34 3.90 14.48 22.21
N ASN A 35 4.80 15.45 21.99
CA ASN A 35 5.79 15.64 20.93
C ASN A 35 5.74 14.85 19.59
N SER A 36 5.85 15.66 18.52
CA SER A 36 6.16 15.34 17.11
C SER A 36 5.21 14.39 16.37
N CYS A 37 4.42 15.02 15.50
CA CYS A 37 3.68 14.44 14.38
C CYS A 37 2.35 13.72 14.70
N ASN A 38 1.44 14.43 15.37
CA ASN A 38 0.00 14.13 15.31
C ASN A 38 -0.52 14.00 13.85
N HIS A 39 0.09 14.72 12.90
CA HIS A 39 -0.23 14.60 11.47
C HIS A 39 0.13 13.24 10.87
N CYS A 40 1.23 12.60 11.30
CA CYS A 40 1.63 11.30 10.74
C CYS A 40 0.70 10.18 11.21
N ILE A 41 0.26 10.22 12.47
CA ILE A 41 -0.68 9.24 13.02
C ILE A 41 -2.05 9.36 12.34
N ILE A 42 -2.52 10.59 12.10
CA ILE A 42 -3.78 10.84 11.40
C ILE A 42 -3.69 10.37 9.93
N VAL A 43 -2.59 10.61 9.22
CA VAL A 43 -2.41 10.10 7.84
C VAL A 43 -2.32 8.58 7.80
N LEU A 44 -1.64 7.95 8.76
CA LEU A 44 -1.51 6.50 8.84
C LEU A 44 -2.88 5.83 9.06
N HIS A 45 -3.69 6.34 9.98
CA HIS A 45 -5.05 5.83 10.24
C HIS A 45 -6.01 6.05 9.06
N LEU A 46 -5.82 7.11 8.26
CA LEU A 46 -6.61 7.35 7.05
C LEU A 46 -6.25 6.40 5.88
N LEU A 47 -5.12 5.70 5.95
CA LEU A 47 -4.70 4.68 4.96
C LEU A 47 -5.05 3.25 5.40
N LEU A 48 -5.29 3.04 6.69
CA LEU A 48 -5.78 1.77 7.20
C LEU A 48 -7.22 1.59 6.73
N VAL A 49 -7.50 0.36 6.32
CA VAL A 49 -8.81 -0.02 5.81
C VAL A 49 -9.39 -0.92 6.87
N GLU A 50 -10.63 -0.68 7.28
CA GLU A 50 -11.30 -1.48 8.32
C GLU A 50 -12.55 -2.16 7.73
N GLY A 51 -13.11 -3.12 8.47
CA GLY A 51 -14.39 -3.73 8.10
C GLY A 51 -14.34 -4.57 6.81
N PRO A 52 -15.40 -4.56 5.98
CA PRO A 52 -15.50 -5.38 4.77
C PRO A 52 -14.36 -5.15 3.77
N GLU A 53 -13.89 -3.90 3.66
CA GLU A 53 -12.81 -3.54 2.76
C GLU A 53 -11.46 -4.09 3.24
N TYR A 54 -11.27 -4.27 4.56
CA TYR A 54 -10.11 -4.96 5.12
C TYR A 54 -10.13 -6.44 4.77
N GLU A 55 -11.28 -7.10 4.89
CA GLU A 55 -11.40 -8.51 4.51
C GLU A 55 -11.09 -8.73 3.02
N GLU A 56 -11.55 -7.83 2.15
CA GLU A 56 -11.23 -7.87 0.73
C GLU A 56 -9.72 -7.68 0.49
N LEU A 57 -9.09 -6.75 1.22
CA LEU A 57 -7.66 -6.52 1.17
C LEU A 57 -6.87 -7.76 1.62
N VAL A 58 -7.28 -8.43 2.70
CA VAL A 58 -6.65 -9.67 3.18
C VAL A 58 -6.79 -10.78 2.14
N ARG A 59 -7.99 -10.97 1.56
CA ARG A 59 -8.19 -11.95 0.49
C ARG A 59 -7.32 -11.65 -0.73
N LEU A 60 -7.18 -10.38 -1.10
CA LEU A 60 -6.31 -9.95 -2.20
C LEU A 60 -4.84 -10.21 -1.87
N HIS A 61 -4.39 -9.83 -0.68
CA HIS A 61 -3.03 -10.06 -0.17
C HIS A 61 -2.66 -11.55 -0.27
N ASP A 62 -3.51 -12.41 0.27
CA ASP A 62 -3.31 -13.85 0.27
C ASP A 62 -3.29 -14.42 -1.15
N SER A 63 -4.25 -14.02 -1.98
CA SER A 63 -4.31 -14.45 -3.37
C SER A 63 -3.08 -14.04 -4.19
N VAL A 64 -2.53 -12.85 -3.93
CA VAL A 64 -1.33 -12.36 -4.64
C VAL A 64 -0.09 -13.09 -4.13
N TYR A 65 0.03 -13.34 -2.83
CA TYR A 65 1.11 -14.15 -2.27
C TYR A 65 1.12 -15.56 -2.85
N ASP A 66 -0.04 -16.23 -2.90
CA ASP A 66 -0.14 -17.60 -3.44
C ASP A 66 0.21 -17.64 -4.93
N GLN A 67 -0.22 -16.63 -5.70
CA GLN A 67 0.19 -16.46 -7.11
C GLN A 67 1.70 -16.24 -7.26
N ALA A 68 2.32 -15.49 -6.37
CA ALA A 68 3.76 -15.26 -6.37
C ALA A 68 4.54 -16.54 -6.06
N VAL A 69 4.09 -17.32 -5.08
CA VAL A 69 4.67 -18.64 -4.78
C VAL A 69 4.52 -19.58 -5.98
N ALA A 70 3.34 -19.63 -6.59
CA ALA A 70 3.10 -20.44 -7.79
C ALA A 70 3.98 -20.01 -8.97
N TRP A 71 4.16 -18.71 -9.18
CA TRP A 71 5.07 -18.19 -10.18
C TRP A 71 6.52 -18.62 -9.89
N PHE A 72 7.02 -18.37 -8.68
CA PHE A 72 8.40 -18.69 -8.31
C PHE A 72 8.68 -20.19 -8.43
N THR A 73 7.75 -21.03 -7.97
CA THR A 73 7.86 -22.49 -8.08
C THR A 73 7.80 -22.98 -9.53
N SER A 74 7.12 -22.26 -10.43
CA SER A 74 7.07 -22.58 -11.87
C SER A 74 8.34 -22.21 -12.66
N LEU A 75 9.23 -21.40 -12.08
CA LEU A 75 10.51 -21.03 -12.72
C LEU A 75 11.41 -22.27 -12.88
N LYS A 76 12.29 -22.22 -13.87
CA LYS A 76 13.35 -23.22 -14.03
C LYS A 76 14.33 -23.14 -12.85
N ASP A 77 14.91 -24.26 -12.46
CA ASP A 77 15.77 -24.32 -11.27
C ASP A 77 16.99 -23.40 -11.36
N ASN A 78 17.58 -23.25 -12.55
CA ASN A 78 18.68 -22.31 -12.75
C ASN A 78 18.27 -20.85 -12.46
N MET A 79 17.06 -20.44 -12.83
CA MET A 79 16.54 -19.10 -12.51
C MET A 79 16.24 -18.95 -11.03
N LYS A 80 15.64 -19.97 -10.40
CA LYS A 80 15.40 -19.98 -8.94
C LYS A 80 16.70 -19.82 -8.17
N VAL A 81 17.74 -20.59 -8.53
CA VAL A 81 19.06 -20.51 -7.88
C VAL A 81 19.66 -19.11 -8.01
N GLN A 82 19.59 -18.48 -9.19
CA GLN A 82 20.08 -17.11 -9.36
C GLN A 82 19.33 -16.11 -8.47
N ILE A 83 18.00 -16.23 -8.40
CA ILE A 83 17.17 -15.38 -7.54
C ILE A 83 17.53 -15.58 -6.07
N LEU A 84 17.62 -16.84 -5.61
CA LEU A 84 17.95 -17.17 -4.22
C LEU A 84 19.35 -16.70 -3.84
N ASN A 85 20.33 -16.80 -4.74
CA ASN A 85 21.70 -16.36 -4.47
C ASN A 85 21.82 -14.84 -4.36
N HIS A 86 21.00 -14.08 -5.10
CA HIS A 86 21.10 -12.61 -5.14
C HIS A 86 20.15 -11.92 -4.16
N PHE A 87 18.90 -12.41 -4.05
CA PHE A 87 17.83 -11.79 -3.28
C PHE A 87 17.42 -12.60 -2.03
N GLY A 88 17.95 -13.82 -1.87
CA GLY A 88 17.52 -14.73 -0.81
C GLY A 88 16.15 -15.36 -1.06
N SER A 89 15.69 -16.13 -0.07
CA SER A 89 14.37 -16.76 -0.08
C SER A 89 13.25 -15.73 0.02
N MET A 90 12.12 -16.03 -0.62
CA MET A 90 10.90 -15.23 -0.48
C MET A 90 10.45 -15.22 1.00
N PRO A 91 10.21 -14.04 1.60
CA PRO A 91 9.68 -13.95 2.96
C PRO A 91 8.32 -14.66 3.10
N GLY A 92 8.02 -15.13 4.30
CA GLY A 92 6.72 -15.72 4.62
C GLY A 92 5.57 -14.73 4.48
N LYS A 93 4.35 -15.27 4.33
CA LYS A 93 3.13 -14.47 4.32
C LYS A 93 2.86 -13.90 5.72
N GLU A 94 2.83 -12.58 5.84
CA GLU A 94 2.50 -11.90 7.09
C GLU A 94 0.98 -11.95 7.34
N PRO A 95 0.52 -12.21 8.59
CA PRO A 95 -0.90 -12.33 8.90
C PRO A 95 -1.64 -10.98 8.87
N GLU A 96 -0.92 -9.88 9.06
CA GLU A 96 -1.46 -8.53 9.10
C GLU A 96 -0.86 -7.68 7.97
N PRO A 97 -1.54 -7.55 6.81
CA PRO A 97 -0.99 -6.87 5.64
C PRO A 97 -0.72 -5.38 5.85
N GLN A 98 -1.41 -4.76 6.82
CA GLN A 98 -1.36 -3.32 7.09
C GLN A 98 -0.46 -2.93 8.27
N SER A 99 0.22 -3.89 8.91
CA SER A 99 1.13 -3.60 10.03
C SER A 99 2.33 -2.73 9.64
N ASN A 100 2.66 -2.69 8.34
CA ASN A 100 3.66 -1.79 7.78
C ASN A 100 3.02 -0.92 6.67
N PRO A 101 3.10 0.42 6.74
CA PRO A 101 2.58 1.29 5.68
C PRO A 101 3.27 1.05 4.33
N SER A 102 4.53 0.64 4.34
CA SER A 102 5.27 0.28 3.13
C SER A 102 4.78 -1.04 2.52
N GLY A 103 3.93 -1.80 3.20
CA GLY A 103 3.45 -3.11 2.79
C GLY A 103 4.32 -4.26 3.30
N PRO A 104 3.89 -5.50 3.07
CA PRO A 104 4.55 -6.69 3.61
C PRO A 104 5.94 -6.93 3.02
N ALA A 105 6.80 -7.66 3.73
CA ALA A 105 8.18 -7.92 3.31
C ALA A 105 8.26 -8.66 1.95
N TRP A 106 7.36 -9.62 1.72
CA TRP A 106 7.31 -10.38 0.47
C TRP A 106 6.94 -9.51 -0.74
N TYR A 107 6.22 -8.40 -0.53
CA TYR A 107 5.89 -7.45 -1.61
C TYR A 107 7.15 -6.74 -2.11
N TRP A 108 8.04 -6.31 -1.20
CA TRP A 108 9.31 -5.69 -1.55
C TRP A 108 10.25 -6.68 -2.25
N TRP A 109 10.26 -7.92 -1.80
CA TRP A 109 11.00 -8.99 -2.46
C TRP A 109 10.51 -9.18 -3.90
N LEU A 110 9.20 -9.23 -4.14
CA LEU A 110 8.65 -9.33 -5.49
C LEU A 110 9.01 -8.15 -6.38
N LEU A 111 8.97 -6.91 -5.86
CA LEU A 111 9.38 -5.75 -6.65
C LEU A 111 10.84 -5.83 -7.12
N ALA A 112 11.71 -6.43 -6.31
CA ALA A 112 13.12 -6.61 -6.64
C ALA A 112 13.36 -7.75 -7.65
N VAL A 113 12.57 -8.83 -7.58
CA VAL A 113 12.79 -10.05 -8.37
C VAL A 113 12.00 -10.05 -9.69
N LEU A 114 10.83 -9.40 -9.73
CA LEU A 114 10.03 -9.35 -10.95
C LEU A 114 10.76 -8.56 -12.04
N PRO A 115 10.73 -9.03 -13.32
CA PRO A 115 11.39 -8.36 -14.44
C PRO A 115 10.58 -7.14 -14.89
N LEU A 116 10.57 -6.11 -14.05
CA LEU A 116 9.90 -4.84 -14.27
C LEU A 116 10.90 -3.80 -14.79
N GLU A 117 10.49 -3.00 -15.76
CA GLU A 117 11.25 -1.79 -16.12
C GLU A 117 11.15 -0.75 -15.01
N ASN A 118 12.20 0.07 -14.82
CA ASN A 118 12.27 1.09 -13.77
C ASN A 118 11.02 1.97 -13.71
N ARG A 119 10.46 2.37 -14.86
CA ARG A 119 9.26 3.20 -14.92
C ARG A 119 8.03 2.51 -14.29
N ALA A 120 7.87 1.21 -14.49
CA ALA A 120 6.78 0.44 -13.92
C ALA A 120 6.95 0.26 -12.41
N GLN A 121 8.17 0.00 -11.93
CA GLN A 121 8.47 -0.05 -10.50
C GLN A 121 8.14 1.29 -9.81
N LEU A 122 8.60 2.41 -10.36
CA LEU A 122 8.32 3.74 -9.83
C LEU A 122 6.83 4.06 -9.83
N ALA A 123 6.09 3.66 -10.86
CA ALA A 123 4.64 3.84 -10.91
C ALA A 123 3.92 3.07 -9.80
N ILE A 124 4.36 1.84 -9.49
CA ILE A 124 3.82 1.06 -8.37
C ILE A 124 4.18 1.69 -7.04
N LEU A 125 5.41 2.16 -6.87
CA LEU A 125 5.88 2.80 -5.63
C LEU A 125 5.19 4.14 -5.36
N ALA A 126 4.77 4.86 -6.41
CA ALA A 126 4.03 6.11 -6.29
C ALA A 126 2.58 5.94 -5.83
N MET A 127 2.05 4.70 -5.80
CA MET A 127 0.69 4.44 -5.33
C MET A 127 0.62 4.52 -3.81
N THR A 128 -0.39 5.23 -3.30
CA THR A 128 -0.58 5.45 -1.86
C THR A 128 -1.31 4.29 -1.17
N SER A 129 -2.12 3.53 -1.90
CA SER A 129 -2.91 2.42 -1.37
C SER A 129 -2.17 1.09 -1.50
N LEU A 130 -2.13 0.30 -0.42
CA LEU A 130 -1.65 -1.08 -0.49
C LEU A 130 -2.48 -1.94 -1.44
N LYS A 131 -3.80 -1.73 -1.48
CA LYS A 131 -4.70 -2.47 -2.39
C LYS A 131 -4.30 -2.27 -3.85
N ASP A 132 -4.06 -1.02 -4.26
CA ASP A 132 -3.69 -0.71 -5.64
C ASP A 132 -2.31 -1.28 -6.00
N ARG A 133 -1.35 -1.20 -5.07
CA ARG A 133 -0.02 -1.82 -5.22
C ARG A 133 -0.13 -3.33 -5.41
N LEU A 134 -0.96 -4.02 -4.63
CA LEU A 134 -1.19 -5.46 -4.76
C LEU A 134 -1.90 -5.82 -6.08
N ILE A 135 -2.87 -5.02 -6.54
CA ILE A 135 -3.50 -5.20 -7.86
C ILE A 135 -2.48 -5.05 -8.99
N ALA A 136 -1.57 -4.06 -8.90
CA ALA A 136 -0.52 -3.86 -9.88
C ALA A 136 0.43 -5.08 -9.95
N ILE A 137 0.90 -5.57 -8.80
CA ILE A 137 1.72 -6.78 -8.71
C ILE A 137 0.97 -7.99 -9.29
N ARG A 138 -0.32 -8.16 -8.98
CA ARG A 138 -1.14 -9.24 -9.56
C ARG A 138 -1.14 -9.20 -11.09
N ARG A 139 -1.31 -8.02 -11.69
CA ARG A 139 -1.29 -7.85 -13.15
C ARG A 139 0.07 -8.23 -13.74
N VAL A 140 1.16 -7.86 -13.06
CA VAL A 140 2.51 -8.25 -13.45
C VAL A 140 2.69 -9.77 -13.38
N LEU A 141 2.28 -10.39 -12.28
CA LEU A 141 2.34 -11.85 -12.12
C LEU A 141 1.57 -12.58 -13.22
N ILE A 142 0.35 -12.14 -13.53
CA ILE A 142 -0.43 -12.67 -14.65
C ILE A 142 0.32 -12.51 -15.98
N PHE A 143 0.95 -11.35 -16.20
CA PHE A 143 1.70 -11.09 -17.43
C PHE A 143 2.91 -12.02 -17.57
N VAL A 144 3.72 -12.19 -16.51
CA VAL A 144 4.93 -13.02 -16.56
C VAL A 144 4.62 -14.53 -16.52
N THR A 145 3.45 -14.95 -16.02
CA THR A 145 3.03 -16.36 -15.98
C THR A 145 2.30 -16.83 -17.23
N ARG A 146 1.74 -15.92 -18.04
CA ARG A 146 1.17 -16.26 -19.35
C ARG A 146 2.27 -16.79 -20.26
N LYS A 147 2.35 -18.13 -20.39
CA LYS A 147 3.17 -18.78 -21.40
C LYS A 147 2.84 -18.18 -22.77
N ARG A 148 3.84 -17.68 -23.49
CA ARG A 148 3.70 -17.54 -24.95
C ARG A 148 3.34 -18.93 -25.49
N PRO A 149 2.26 -19.09 -26.26
CA PRO A 149 2.08 -20.31 -27.05
C PRO A 149 3.35 -20.46 -27.88
N ARG A 150 4.00 -21.62 -27.77
CA ARG A 150 5.05 -22.00 -28.72
C ARG A 150 4.41 -22.35 -30.05
#